data_AF-A0A150QN32-F1
#
_entry.id   AF-A0A150QN32-F1
#
_cell.length_a   1.000
_cell.length_b   1.000
_cell.length_c   1.000
_cell.angle_alpha   90.00
_cell.angle_beta   90.00
_cell.angle_gamma   90.00
#
_symmetry.space_group_name_H-M   'P 1'
#
loop_
_entity.id
_entity.type
_entity.pdbx_description
1 polymer ?
#
loop_
_entity_poly.entity_id
_entity_poly.type
_entity_poly.pdbx_seq_one_letter_code
_entity_poly.pdbx_strand_id
1 'polypeptide(L)'
;MIRGTAATASDASAASAARAALESSGSAIDAIVAGFFAAAGAQPDVLLAPAVALAAGVGVGARAFDGRAIQPGRGAPRPRGFVDGQSVPEAARVAVPRSLGMLVLLHGYLGRARLRELVRAGVAAAERAGASGRAELLREVGSLGAVALRARDVERALLAVGGPVAGGTLTAEDIAEAVPAEVEAASTSIADGATALQAPWPVAEQARPADAIVACDGWGTVAALAYARTDDGIAVPELEITLGRDAVPVRRGITRLAPGTPLPAAAPIAILQRSTLAAAVALTGKHSIDVNALGALLHGTALEAALHDVRTRLHAEGILAVLRDDRDARAVHLAPGFMAGPGTQPAGD
;
A
#
# COMPACT_ATOMS: atom_id res chain seq x y z
N MET A 1 -5.38 -27.52 5.40
CA MET A 1 -4.54 -26.55 4.67
C MET A 1 -4.98 -26.58 3.21
N ILE A 2 -5.51 -25.47 2.70
CA ILE A 2 -5.90 -25.36 1.29
C ILE A 2 -4.61 -25.23 0.49
N ARG A 3 -4.31 -26.23 -0.35
CA ARG A 3 -3.12 -26.21 -1.22
C ARG A 3 -3.20 -24.98 -2.14
N GLY A 4 -2.09 -24.28 -2.33
CA GLY A 4 -2.00 -23.17 -3.29
C GLY A 4 -2.46 -21.79 -2.78
N THR A 5 -2.58 -21.58 -1.46
CA THR A 5 -2.82 -20.24 -0.87
C THR A 5 -1.67 -19.86 0.06
N ALA A 6 -1.22 -18.60 0.02
CA ALA A 6 -0.19 -18.10 0.90
C ALA A 6 -0.25 -16.57 1.03
N ALA A 7 0.07 -16.03 2.20
CA ALA A 7 0.17 -14.59 2.42
C ALA A 7 1.23 -14.25 3.48
N THR A 8 1.88 -13.10 3.30
CA THR A 8 2.78 -12.51 4.30
C THR A 8 2.80 -10.99 4.18
N ALA A 9 3.31 -10.32 5.20
CA ALA A 9 3.42 -8.87 5.29
C ALA A 9 4.66 -8.48 6.10
N SER A 10 5.05 -7.21 5.99
CA SER A 10 6.11 -6.62 6.83
C SER A 10 5.65 -6.47 8.28
N ASP A 11 4.37 -6.14 8.49
CA ASP A 11 3.75 -6.07 9.82
C ASP A 11 3.10 -7.39 10.24
N ALA A 12 3.26 -7.77 11.51
CA ALA A 12 2.74 -9.03 12.04
C ALA A 12 1.21 -9.07 12.11
N SER A 13 0.55 -7.94 12.41
CA SER A 13 -0.92 -7.86 12.45
C SER A 13 -1.50 -7.99 11.04
N ALA A 14 -0.86 -7.35 10.05
CA ALA A 14 -1.21 -7.49 8.64
C ALA A 14 -1.03 -8.92 8.13
N ALA A 15 0.11 -9.55 8.44
CA ALA A 15 0.38 -10.92 8.02
C ALA A 15 -0.64 -11.91 8.59
N SER A 16 -1.00 -11.76 9.87
CA SER A 16 -2.00 -12.59 10.54
C SER A 16 -3.39 -12.45 9.89
N ALA A 17 -3.84 -11.21 9.67
CA ALA A 17 -5.15 -10.96 9.06
C ALA A 17 -5.22 -11.41 7.60
N ALA A 18 -4.15 -11.22 6.83
CA ALA A 18 -4.08 -11.67 5.45
C ALA A 18 -4.21 -13.20 5.34
N ARG A 19 -3.53 -13.96 6.21
CA ARG A 19 -3.67 -15.42 6.27
C ARG A 19 -5.08 -15.85 6.69
N ALA A 20 -5.65 -15.21 7.72
CA ALA A 20 -7.01 -15.53 8.19
C ALA A 20 -8.07 -15.30 7.10
N ALA A 21 -7.90 -14.28 6.25
CA ALA A 21 -8.76 -14.04 5.10
C ALA A 21 -8.69 -15.18 4.07
N LEU A 22 -7.50 -15.68 3.74
CA LEU A 22 -7.32 -16.84 2.86
C LEU A 22 -7.89 -18.13 3.46
N GLU A 23 -7.67 -18.37 4.76
CA GLU A 23 -8.21 -19.52 5.48
C GLU A 23 -9.75 -19.54 5.47
N SER A 24 -10.36 -18.35 5.43
CA SER A 24 -11.81 -18.16 5.28
C SER A 24 -12.29 -18.25 3.82
N SER A 25 -11.48 -18.81 2.92
CA SER A 25 -11.73 -18.92 1.47
C SER A 25 -11.84 -17.58 0.73
N GLY A 26 -11.21 -16.54 1.27
CA GLY A 26 -11.05 -15.25 0.59
C GLY A 26 -10.07 -15.32 -0.59
N SER A 27 -10.13 -14.31 -1.44
CA SER A 27 -9.20 -14.10 -2.55
C SER A 27 -7.86 -13.50 -2.09
N ALA A 28 -6.87 -13.44 -2.98
CA ALA A 28 -5.60 -12.75 -2.71
C ALA A 28 -5.83 -11.24 -2.46
N ILE A 29 -6.85 -10.66 -3.10
CA ILE A 29 -7.29 -9.30 -2.86
C ILE A 29 -7.85 -9.13 -1.43
N ASP A 30 -8.74 -10.04 -1.01
CA ASP A 30 -9.30 -10.02 0.34
C ASP A 30 -8.18 -10.09 1.40
N ALA A 31 -7.14 -10.88 1.13
CA ALA A 31 -5.97 -11.01 1.99
C ALA A 31 -5.18 -9.71 2.14
N ILE A 32 -4.83 -9.03 1.04
CA ILE A 32 -4.08 -7.76 1.13
C ILE A 32 -4.94 -6.63 1.71
N VAL A 33 -6.25 -6.62 1.46
CA VAL A 33 -7.20 -5.65 2.05
C VAL A 33 -7.36 -5.88 3.55
N ALA A 34 -7.58 -7.11 4.01
CA ALA A 34 -7.65 -7.45 5.43
C ALA A 34 -6.33 -7.15 6.15
N GLY A 35 -5.19 -7.46 5.52
CA GLY A 35 -3.88 -7.13 6.05
C GLY A 35 -3.70 -5.62 6.23
N PHE A 36 -4.12 -4.82 5.25
CA PHE A 36 -4.03 -3.36 5.35
C PHE A 36 -4.89 -2.82 6.51
N PHE A 37 -6.14 -3.29 6.64
CA PHE A 37 -7.00 -2.84 7.74
C PHE A 37 -6.49 -3.28 9.11
N ALA A 38 -5.88 -4.45 9.23
CA ALA A 38 -5.25 -4.88 10.47
C ALA A 38 -4.09 -3.95 10.87
N ALA A 39 -3.20 -3.62 9.93
CA ALA A 39 -2.15 -2.63 10.15
C ALA A 39 -2.73 -1.25 10.51
N ALA A 40 -3.79 -0.80 9.83
CA ALA A 40 -4.49 0.44 10.12
C ALA A 40 -5.14 0.48 11.51
N GLY A 41 -5.59 -0.66 12.02
CA GLY A 41 -6.05 -0.77 13.40
C GLY A 41 -4.92 -0.63 14.41
N ALA A 42 -3.80 -1.32 14.15
CA ALA A 42 -2.64 -1.37 15.02
C ALA A 42 -1.84 -0.05 15.04
N GLN A 43 -1.81 0.68 13.93
CA GLN A 43 -0.94 1.85 13.73
C GLN A 43 -1.76 3.06 13.25
N PRO A 44 -1.67 4.22 13.93
CA PRO A 44 -2.49 5.40 13.61
C PRO A 44 -2.15 6.02 12.24
N ASP A 45 -0.96 5.78 11.70
CA ASP A 45 -0.45 6.40 10.48
C ASP A 45 -0.82 5.65 9.19
N VAL A 46 -1.47 4.48 9.27
CA VAL A 46 -1.67 3.60 8.11
C VAL A 46 -2.99 3.83 7.37
N LEU A 47 -4.10 4.10 8.08
CA LEU A 47 -5.44 4.07 7.46
C LEU A 47 -5.58 4.96 6.21
N LEU A 48 -4.99 6.16 6.28
CA LEU A 48 -5.01 7.15 5.20
C LEU A 48 -3.64 7.34 4.53
N ALA A 49 -2.70 6.42 4.78
CA ALA A 49 -1.38 6.42 4.14
C ALA A 49 -1.51 6.27 2.61
N PRO A 50 -0.67 6.95 1.81
CA PRO A 50 -0.56 6.67 0.39
C PRO A 50 -0.28 5.18 0.14
N ALA A 51 -1.02 4.57 -0.79
CA ALA A 51 -0.89 3.14 -1.07
C ALA A 51 -0.97 2.85 -2.57
N VAL A 52 -0.33 1.76 -3.00
CA VAL A 52 -0.35 1.26 -4.37
C VAL A 52 -0.54 -0.25 -4.33
N ALA A 53 -1.39 -0.80 -5.18
CA ALA A 53 -1.59 -2.24 -5.27
C ALA A 53 -1.41 -2.77 -6.69
N LEU A 54 -1.01 -4.04 -6.77
CA LEU A 54 -0.93 -4.84 -7.98
C LEU A 54 -1.77 -6.10 -7.79
N ALA A 55 -2.48 -6.50 -8.84
CA ALA A 55 -3.16 -7.79 -8.89
C ALA A 55 -2.95 -8.40 -10.28
N ALA A 56 -2.61 -9.69 -10.31
CA ALA A 56 -2.50 -10.42 -11.56
C ALA A 56 -2.88 -11.89 -11.42
N GLY A 57 -3.22 -12.52 -12.54
CA GLY A 57 -3.61 -13.94 -12.58
C GLY A 57 -4.43 -14.31 -13.80
N VAL A 58 -4.68 -15.61 -13.98
CA VAL A 58 -5.53 -16.11 -15.06
C VAL A 58 -6.96 -15.58 -14.89
N GLY A 59 -7.50 -14.92 -15.91
CA GLY A 59 -8.83 -14.28 -15.85
C GLY A 59 -8.90 -12.99 -15.04
N VAL A 60 -7.80 -12.63 -14.34
CA VAL A 60 -7.63 -11.37 -13.60
C VAL A 60 -6.95 -10.31 -14.45
N GLY A 61 -6.16 -10.72 -15.45
CA GLY A 61 -5.29 -9.81 -16.20
C GLY A 61 -4.13 -9.33 -15.34
N ALA A 62 -3.62 -8.13 -15.60
CA ALA A 62 -2.56 -7.48 -14.86
C ALA A 62 -2.94 -6.03 -14.58
N ARG A 63 -3.29 -5.71 -13.33
CA ARG A 63 -3.83 -4.40 -12.95
C ARG A 63 -3.01 -3.74 -11.86
N ALA A 64 -2.92 -2.42 -11.95
CA ALA A 64 -2.35 -1.55 -10.93
C ALA A 64 -3.41 -0.58 -10.42
N PHE A 65 -3.38 -0.32 -9.11
CA PHE A 65 -4.35 0.53 -8.41
C PHE A 65 -3.63 1.67 -7.69
N ASP A 66 -4.04 2.91 -7.95
CA ASP A 66 -3.44 4.14 -7.42
C ASP A 66 -4.23 4.67 -6.22
N GLY A 67 -3.68 4.49 -5.03
CA GLY A 67 -4.14 5.09 -3.79
C GLY A 67 -3.19 6.18 -3.28
N ARG A 68 -2.28 6.71 -4.12
CA ARG A 68 -1.39 7.81 -3.74
C ARG A 68 -2.21 9.03 -3.36
N ALA A 69 -1.77 9.81 -2.38
CA ALA A 69 -2.42 11.07 -2.07
C ALA A 69 -2.38 12.03 -3.27
N ILE A 70 -3.30 13.00 -3.31
CA ILE A 70 -3.31 14.06 -4.35
C ILE A 70 -3.14 15.43 -3.72
N GLN A 71 -2.60 16.36 -4.51
CA GLN A 71 -2.43 17.75 -4.10
C GLN A 71 -3.79 18.41 -3.83
N PRO A 72 -3.99 19.04 -2.66
CA PRO A 72 -5.24 19.72 -2.32
C PRO A 72 -5.40 21.10 -2.98
N GLY A 73 -6.60 21.64 -2.84
CA GLY A 73 -6.98 23.00 -3.15
C GLY A 73 -7.90 23.14 -4.36
N ARG A 74 -8.75 22.14 -4.64
CA ARG A 74 -9.90 22.29 -5.54
C ARG A 74 -10.91 23.26 -4.94
N GLY A 75 -11.46 24.14 -5.78
CA GLY A 75 -12.38 25.21 -5.38
C GLY A 75 -11.79 26.32 -4.48
N ALA A 76 -10.58 26.14 -3.94
CA ALA A 76 -9.96 27.11 -3.05
C ALA A 76 -9.42 28.34 -3.81
N PRO A 77 -9.57 29.57 -3.27
CA PRO A 77 -8.88 30.74 -3.80
C PRO A 77 -7.38 30.51 -3.88
N ARG A 78 -6.74 31.05 -4.92
CA ARG A 78 -5.29 30.91 -5.10
C ARG A 78 -4.54 31.52 -3.91
N PRO A 79 -3.75 30.73 -3.13
CA PRO A 79 -2.95 31.28 -2.05
C PRO A 79 -1.85 32.21 -2.59
N ARG A 80 -1.48 33.23 -1.81
CA ARG A 80 -0.37 34.15 -2.15
C ARG A 80 1.01 33.46 -2.17
N GLY A 81 1.11 32.29 -1.53
CA GLY A 81 2.33 31.50 -1.36
C GLY A 81 3.21 32.00 -0.23
N PHE A 82 3.95 31.08 0.40
CA PHE A 82 4.92 31.39 1.45
C PHE A 82 6.22 31.95 0.85
N VAL A 83 6.83 32.94 1.49
CA VAL A 83 8.15 33.46 1.09
C VAL A 83 9.28 32.60 1.67
N ASP A 84 10.48 32.69 1.10
CA ASP A 84 11.63 31.97 1.63
C ASP A 84 11.95 32.41 3.07
N GLY A 85 12.28 31.44 3.92
CA GLY A 85 12.50 31.64 5.36
C GLY A 85 11.23 31.76 6.21
N GLN A 86 10.04 31.87 5.59
CA GLN A 86 8.78 31.83 6.34
C GLN A 86 8.48 30.40 6.82
N SER A 87 8.07 30.26 8.08
CA SER A 87 7.54 29.00 8.59
C SER A 87 6.27 28.61 7.83
N VAL A 88 6.24 27.38 7.32
CA VAL A 88 5.08 26.81 6.63
C VAL A 88 4.23 26.05 7.65
N PRO A 89 2.94 26.39 7.82
CA PRO A 89 2.05 25.67 8.72
C PRO A 89 1.95 24.19 8.37
N GLU A 90 1.82 23.33 9.38
CA GLU A 90 1.63 21.89 9.17
C GLU A 90 0.41 21.59 8.30
N ALA A 91 -0.70 22.33 8.48
CA ALA A 91 -1.90 22.20 7.68
C ALA A 91 -1.67 22.33 6.16
N ALA A 92 -0.66 23.11 5.73
CA ALA A 92 -0.32 23.27 4.32
C ALA A 92 0.38 22.03 3.71
N ARG A 93 0.69 21.03 4.54
CA ARG A 93 1.32 19.75 4.17
C ARG A 93 0.33 18.59 4.18
N VAL A 94 -0.92 18.82 4.58
CA VAL A 94 -1.97 17.79 4.55
C VAL A 94 -2.42 17.57 3.12
N ALA A 95 -2.21 16.36 2.59
CA ALA A 95 -2.69 15.97 1.27
C ALA A 95 -4.10 15.35 1.34
N VAL A 96 -4.71 15.16 0.18
CA VAL A 96 -6.00 14.47 0.07
C VAL A 96 -5.74 12.96 -0.01
N PRO A 97 -6.21 12.15 0.95
CA PRO A 97 -5.99 10.72 0.95
C PRO A 97 -6.87 10.01 -0.10
N ARG A 98 -6.34 8.96 -0.74
CA ARG A 98 -7.08 8.13 -1.71
C ARG A 98 -7.05 6.63 -1.42
N SER A 99 -6.31 6.19 -0.40
CA SER A 99 -6.09 4.77 -0.11
C SER A 99 -7.38 4.00 0.15
N LEU A 100 -8.33 4.55 0.91
CA LEU A 100 -9.62 3.89 1.17
C LEU A 100 -10.46 3.72 -0.09
N GLY A 101 -10.48 4.75 -0.95
CA GLY A 101 -11.11 4.65 -2.27
C GLY A 101 -10.47 3.54 -3.10
N MET A 102 -9.13 3.50 -3.13
CA MET A 102 -8.36 2.49 -3.84
C MET A 102 -8.65 1.07 -3.32
N LEU A 103 -8.70 0.87 -2.00
CA LEU A 103 -9.00 -0.43 -1.39
C LEU A 103 -10.41 -0.92 -1.73
N VAL A 104 -11.38 -0.01 -1.79
CA VAL A 104 -12.76 -0.34 -2.17
C VAL A 104 -12.85 -0.68 -3.66
N LEU A 105 -12.13 0.05 -4.51
CA LEU A 105 -12.02 -0.25 -5.94
C LEU A 105 -11.37 -1.62 -6.16
N LEU A 106 -10.24 -1.86 -5.50
CA LEU A 106 -9.51 -3.13 -5.51
C LEU A 106 -10.40 -4.29 -5.01
N HIS A 107 -11.10 -4.10 -3.89
CA HIS A 107 -12.05 -5.08 -3.37
C HIS A 107 -13.21 -5.34 -4.32
N GLY A 108 -13.75 -4.31 -4.97
CA GLY A 108 -14.80 -4.45 -5.98
C GLY A 108 -14.34 -5.18 -7.24
N TYR A 109 -13.03 -5.21 -7.51
CA TYR A 109 -12.46 -5.88 -8.69
C TYR A 109 -12.59 -7.40 -8.60
N LEU A 110 -12.05 -8.03 -7.55
CA LEU A 110 -12.09 -9.50 -7.35
C LEU A 110 -12.19 -9.94 -5.89
N GLY A 111 -12.55 -9.04 -4.98
CA GLY A 111 -12.86 -9.40 -3.60
C GLY A 111 -14.08 -10.30 -3.51
N ARG A 112 -14.08 -11.19 -2.52
CA ARG A 112 -15.13 -12.21 -2.34
C ARG A 112 -15.76 -12.18 -0.96
N ALA A 113 -14.99 -11.79 0.05
CA ALA A 113 -15.50 -11.58 1.39
C ALA A 113 -16.34 -10.30 1.45
N ARG A 114 -17.08 -10.08 2.53
CA ARG A 114 -17.70 -8.75 2.74
C ARG A 114 -16.65 -7.81 3.31
N LEU A 115 -16.60 -6.55 2.85
CA LEU A 115 -15.65 -5.56 3.38
C LEU A 115 -15.70 -5.44 4.91
N ARG A 116 -16.90 -5.48 5.50
CA ARG A 116 -17.12 -5.51 6.96
C ARG A 116 -16.43 -6.67 7.70
N GLU A 117 -16.18 -7.79 7.02
CA GLU A 117 -15.47 -8.94 7.59
C GLU A 117 -13.96 -8.70 7.53
N LEU A 118 -13.47 -8.09 6.46
CA LEU A 118 -12.05 -7.76 6.26
C LEU A 118 -11.54 -6.72 7.26
N VAL A 119 -12.39 -5.78 7.70
CA VAL A 119 -12.00 -4.75 8.69
C VAL A 119 -11.92 -5.27 10.13
N ARG A 120 -12.47 -6.45 10.45
CA ARG A 120 -12.64 -6.91 11.85
C ARG A 120 -11.34 -6.96 12.64
N ALA A 121 -10.27 -7.45 12.02
CA ALA A 121 -8.96 -7.53 12.66
C ALA A 121 -8.42 -6.13 12.98
N GLY A 122 -8.65 -5.16 12.10
CA GLY A 122 -8.31 -3.75 12.32
C GLY A 122 -9.11 -3.14 13.47
N VAL A 123 -10.42 -3.32 13.48
CA VAL A 123 -11.29 -2.84 14.57
C VAL A 123 -10.82 -3.39 15.92
N ALA A 124 -10.59 -4.69 16.01
CA ALA A 124 -10.11 -5.33 17.23
C ALA A 124 -8.69 -4.89 17.65
N ALA A 125 -7.83 -4.55 16.69
CA ALA A 125 -6.51 -3.99 16.98
C ALA A 125 -6.61 -2.55 17.53
N ALA A 126 -7.46 -1.71 16.93
CA ALA A 126 -7.70 -0.35 17.41
C ALA A 126 -8.33 -0.33 18.81
N GLU A 127 -9.33 -1.17 19.07
CA GLU A 127 -9.94 -1.32 20.40
C GLU A 127 -8.93 -1.74 21.47
N ARG A 128 -8.06 -2.72 21.17
CA ARG A 128 -6.98 -3.14 22.08
C ARG A 128 -5.97 -2.04 22.36
N ALA A 129 -5.75 -1.15 21.39
CA ALA A 129 -4.90 0.03 21.54
C ALA A 129 -5.60 1.19 22.27
N GLY A 130 -6.88 1.04 22.65
CA GLY A 130 -7.67 2.10 23.27
C GLY A 130 -8.12 3.20 22.31
N ALA A 131 -7.99 2.99 21.00
CA ALA A 131 -8.31 3.95 19.96
C ALA A 131 -9.75 3.76 19.44
N SER A 132 -10.73 4.24 20.21
CA SER A 132 -12.15 4.09 19.90
C SER A 132 -12.60 4.83 18.64
N GLY A 133 -12.09 6.04 18.38
CA GLY A 133 -12.38 6.83 17.18
C GLY A 133 -11.83 6.14 15.92
N ARG A 134 -10.62 5.59 16.00
CA ARG A 134 -10.05 4.80 14.90
C ARG A 134 -10.83 3.50 14.66
N ALA A 135 -11.26 2.82 15.71
CA ALA A 135 -12.09 1.63 15.60
C ALA A 135 -13.46 1.94 14.96
N GLU A 136 -14.09 3.06 15.33
CA GLU A 136 -15.35 3.52 14.73
C GLU A 136 -15.21 3.83 13.25
N LEU A 137 -14.17 4.60 12.87
CA LEU A 137 -13.87 4.88 11.48
C LEU A 137 -13.66 3.60 10.65
N LEU A 138 -12.95 2.60 11.20
CA LEU A 138 -12.79 1.29 10.55
C LEU A 138 -14.13 0.55 10.37
N ARG A 139 -15.04 0.62 11.35
CA ARG A 139 -16.39 0.03 11.22
C ARG A 139 -17.23 0.75 10.17
N GLU A 140 -17.15 2.08 10.12
CA GLU A 140 -17.82 2.89 9.10
C GLU A 140 -17.31 2.54 7.70
N VAL A 141 -15.99 2.45 7.51
CA VAL A 141 -15.39 2.02 6.24
C VAL A 141 -15.86 0.62 5.85
N GLY A 142 -15.89 -0.33 6.79
CA GLY A 142 -16.40 -1.68 6.53
C GLY A 142 -17.87 -1.71 6.11
N SER A 143 -18.66 -0.72 6.51
CA SER A 143 -20.10 -0.65 6.28
C SER A 143 -20.48 0.18 5.05
N LEU A 144 -19.84 1.33 4.86
CA LEU A 144 -20.14 2.33 3.83
C LEU A 144 -19.13 2.33 2.66
N GLY A 145 -18.01 1.61 2.80
CA GLY A 145 -16.93 1.64 1.82
C GLY A 145 -16.30 3.03 1.70
N ALA A 146 -16.04 3.46 0.47
CA ALA A 146 -15.32 4.71 0.19
C ALA A 146 -16.10 5.97 0.62
N VAL A 147 -17.42 5.86 0.80
CA VAL A 147 -18.28 6.97 1.22
C VAL A 147 -18.02 7.37 2.68
N ALA A 148 -17.39 6.50 3.49
CA ALA A 148 -17.04 6.81 4.88
C ALA A 148 -16.17 8.08 5.01
N LEU A 149 -15.29 8.37 4.04
CA LEU A 149 -14.50 9.61 4.05
C LEU A 149 -15.33 10.88 3.87
N ARG A 150 -16.54 10.76 3.31
CA ARG A 150 -17.49 11.86 3.11
C ARG A 150 -18.49 11.96 4.26
N ALA A 151 -18.36 11.13 5.30
CA ALA A 151 -19.13 11.29 6.51
C ALA A 151 -18.79 12.65 7.14
N ARG A 152 -19.82 13.38 7.59
CA ARG A 152 -19.68 14.77 8.05
C ARG A 152 -18.62 14.93 9.15
N ASP A 153 -18.52 13.97 10.05
CA ASP A 153 -17.57 14.02 11.17
C ASP A 153 -16.12 13.75 10.71
N VAL A 154 -15.93 12.82 9.77
CA VAL A 154 -14.62 12.54 9.16
C VAL A 154 -14.15 13.74 8.34
N GLU A 155 -15.01 14.28 7.47
CA GLU A 155 -14.70 15.46 6.67
C GLU A 155 -14.31 16.65 7.57
N ARG A 156 -15.10 16.92 8.60
CA ARG A 156 -14.84 17.99 9.55
C ARG A 156 -13.50 17.83 10.27
N ALA A 157 -13.17 16.61 10.72
CA ALA A 157 -11.89 16.34 11.39
C ALA A 157 -10.69 16.56 10.46
N LEU A 158 -10.79 16.13 9.20
CA LEU A 158 -9.74 16.36 8.20
C LEU A 158 -9.58 17.85 7.87
N LEU A 159 -10.69 18.58 7.70
CA LEU A 159 -10.66 20.03 7.44
C LEU A 159 -10.15 20.83 8.64
N ALA A 160 -10.35 20.35 9.87
CA ALA A 160 -9.82 20.99 11.07
C ALA A 160 -8.28 21.00 11.10
N VAL A 161 -7.62 20.01 10.49
CA VAL A 161 -6.15 19.93 10.45
C VAL A 161 -5.54 20.41 9.15
N GLY A 162 -6.24 20.28 8.01
CA GLY A 162 -5.70 20.56 6.67
C GLY A 162 -6.38 21.71 5.94
N GLY A 163 -7.48 22.25 6.48
CA GLY A 163 -8.31 23.25 5.83
C GLY A 163 -7.80 24.69 5.98
N PRO A 164 -8.47 25.66 5.35
CA PRO A 164 -8.05 27.07 5.35
C PRO A 164 -7.95 27.70 6.74
N VAL A 165 -8.79 27.29 7.69
CA VAL A 165 -8.77 27.80 9.07
C VAL A 165 -7.49 27.41 9.79
N ALA A 166 -6.93 26.24 9.49
CA ALA A 166 -5.66 25.76 10.03
C ALA A 166 -4.43 26.28 9.26
N GLY A 167 -4.64 27.07 8.19
CA GLY A 167 -3.58 27.55 7.31
C GLY A 167 -3.22 26.57 6.17
N GLY A 168 -4.04 25.55 5.94
CA GLY A 168 -3.89 24.61 4.83
C GLY A 168 -4.77 24.94 3.63
N THR A 169 -4.84 24.02 2.68
CA THR A 169 -5.62 24.18 1.43
C THR A 169 -6.58 23.03 1.14
N LEU A 170 -6.74 22.07 2.05
CA LEU A 170 -7.68 20.97 1.90
C LEU A 170 -9.12 21.52 1.89
N THR A 171 -9.94 21.08 0.93
CA THR A 171 -11.35 21.46 0.83
C THR A 171 -12.27 20.25 0.91
N ALA A 172 -13.56 20.49 1.17
CA ALA A 172 -14.57 19.42 1.11
C ALA A 172 -14.68 18.84 -0.32
N GLU A 173 -14.50 19.68 -1.34
CA GLU A 173 -14.48 19.26 -2.75
C GLU A 173 -13.31 18.33 -3.05
N ASP A 174 -12.12 18.60 -2.48
CA ASP A 174 -10.98 17.69 -2.58
C ASP A 174 -11.33 16.28 -2.05
N ILE A 175 -11.93 16.20 -0.86
CA ILE A 175 -12.31 14.92 -0.21
C ILE A 175 -13.42 14.22 -1.01
N ALA A 176 -14.43 14.97 -1.45
CA ALA A 176 -15.54 14.43 -2.22
C ALA A 176 -15.08 13.85 -3.56
N GLU A 177 -14.14 14.50 -4.24
CA GLU A 177 -13.70 14.12 -5.58
C GLU A 177 -12.37 13.35 -5.61
N ALA A 178 -11.93 12.83 -4.47
CA ALA A 178 -10.73 12.00 -4.31
C ALA A 178 -10.91 10.59 -4.91
N VAL A 179 -11.01 10.51 -6.24
CA VAL A 179 -11.22 9.24 -6.95
C VAL A 179 -9.88 8.51 -7.16
N PRO A 180 -9.74 7.24 -6.76
CA PRO A 180 -8.58 6.41 -7.07
C PRO A 180 -8.53 6.07 -8.57
N ALA A 181 -7.39 5.55 -9.05
CA ALA A 181 -7.27 5.09 -10.43
C ALA A 181 -6.98 3.59 -10.51
N GLU A 182 -7.48 2.94 -11.56
CA GLU A 182 -7.13 1.58 -11.95
C GLU A 182 -6.66 1.60 -13.41
N VAL A 183 -5.51 0.99 -13.66
CA VAL A 183 -4.90 0.93 -14.99
C VAL A 183 -4.27 -0.45 -15.20
N GLU A 184 -3.87 -0.74 -16.44
CA GLU A 184 -3.03 -1.90 -16.70
C GLU A 184 -1.65 -1.74 -16.05
N ALA A 185 -1.14 -2.82 -15.45
CA ALA A 185 0.21 -2.80 -14.89
C ALA A 185 1.25 -2.65 -16.00
N ALA A 186 2.33 -1.90 -15.73
CA ALA A 186 3.46 -1.85 -16.64
C ALA A 186 4.11 -3.23 -16.71
N SER A 187 4.34 -3.73 -17.92
CA SER A 187 4.91 -5.04 -18.18
C SER A 187 6.33 -4.90 -18.73
N THR A 188 7.28 -5.61 -18.12
CA THR A 188 8.68 -5.67 -18.57
C THR A 188 9.06 -7.14 -18.75
N SER A 189 9.50 -7.50 -19.95
CA SER A 189 10.11 -8.82 -20.18
C SER A 189 11.46 -8.88 -19.46
N ILE A 190 11.67 -9.92 -18.67
CA ILE A 190 12.91 -10.22 -17.98
C ILE A 190 13.47 -11.56 -18.49
N ALA A 191 14.62 -11.99 -17.96
CA ALA A 191 15.27 -13.23 -18.36
C ALA A 191 14.33 -14.46 -18.32
N ASP A 192 14.68 -15.48 -19.10
CA ASP A 192 13.99 -16.79 -19.13
C ASP A 192 12.51 -16.74 -19.53
N GLY A 193 12.14 -15.76 -20.36
CA GLY A 193 10.78 -15.62 -20.88
C GLY A 193 9.75 -15.22 -19.83
N ALA A 194 10.20 -14.73 -18.67
CA ALA A 194 9.32 -14.24 -17.63
C ALA A 194 8.95 -12.77 -17.84
N THR A 195 7.83 -12.39 -17.24
CA THR A 195 7.30 -11.04 -17.25
C THR A 195 7.25 -10.50 -15.84
N ALA A 196 7.78 -9.30 -15.64
CA ALA A 196 7.61 -8.54 -14.42
C ALA A 196 6.54 -7.45 -14.61
N LEU A 197 5.63 -7.35 -13.65
CA LEU A 197 4.54 -6.39 -13.61
C LEU A 197 4.80 -5.38 -12.49
N GLN A 198 4.64 -4.09 -12.81
CA GLN A 198 4.84 -2.98 -11.87
C GLN A 198 3.74 -1.95 -12.00
N ALA A 199 3.64 -1.08 -10.99
CA ALA A 199 2.79 0.09 -11.09
C ALA A 199 3.36 1.04 -12.17
N PRO A 200 2.55 1.56 -13.11
CA PRO A 200 3.07 2.35 -14.23
C PRO A 200 3.40 3.80 -13.85
N TRP A 201 3.17 4.18 -12.58
CA TRP A 201 3.39 5.55 -12.13
C TRP A 201 4.81 5.75 -11.62
N PRO A 202 5.40 6.93 -11.87
CA PRO A 202 6.73 7.24 -11.38
C PRO A 202 6.77 7.24 -9.85
N VAL A 203 7.81 6.63 -9.31
CA VAL A 203 8.21 6.74 -7.91
C VAL A 203 9.24 7.86 -7.81
N ALA A 204 9.01 8.85 -6.94
CA ALA A 204 10.02 9.86 -6.68
C ALA A 204 11.03 9.37 -5.63
N GLU A 205 12.29 9.78 -5.75
CA GLU A 205 13.34 9.46 -4.77
C GLU A 205 13.01 9.96 -3.36
N GLN A 206 12.22 11.02 -3.24
CA GLN A 206 11.79 11.59 -1.96
C GLN A 206 10.59 10.85 -1.34
N ALA A 207 10.08 9.79 -1.98
CA ALA A 207 9.01 9.00 -1.41
C ALA A 207 9.49 8.27 -0.14
N ARG A 208 8.67 8.33 0.91
CA ARG A 208 8.93 7.58 2.14
C ARG A 208 8.96 6.08 1.84
N PRO A 209 9.82 5.30 2.52
CA PRO A 209 9.80 3.84 2.41
C PRO A 209 8.39 3.27 2.66
N ALA A 210 8.06 2.20 1.94
CA ALA A 210 6.78 1.52 2.12
C ALA A 210 6.91 0.22 2.92
N ASP A 211 5.86 -0.04 3.69
CA ASP A 211 5.52 -1.38 4.15
C ASP A 211 4.70 -2.10 3.08
N ALA A 212 4.62 -3.43 3.17
CA ALA A 212 3.97 -4.20 2.13
C ALA A 212 3.28 -5.48 2.63
N ILE A 213 2.32 -5.93 1.82
CA ILE A 213 1.56 -7.17 1.99
C ILE A 213 1.53 -7.87 0.64
N VAL A 214 1.80 -9.17 0.63
CA VAL A 214 1.75 -10.01 -0.58
C VAL A 214 0.91 -11.25 -0.31
N ALA A 215 0.14 -11.67 -1.30
CA ALA A 215 -0.74 -12.83 -1.19
C ALA A 215 -0.92 -13.55 -2.52
N CYS A 216 -1.26 -14.83 -2.44
CA CYS A 216 -1.84 -15.59 -3.53
C CYS A 216 -3.01 -16.45 -3.03
N ASP A 217 -4.01 -16.64 -3.88
CA ASP A 217 -5.14 -17.52 -3.61
C ASP A 217 -5.09 -18.81 -4.42
N GLY A 218 -6.02 -19.73 -4.19
CA GLY A 218 -6.09 -21.01 -4.87
C GLY A 218 -6.48 -20.91 -6.35
N TRP A 219 -7.03 -19.77 -6.80
CA TRP A 219 -7.56 -19.59 -8.16
C TRP A 219 -6.55 -19.08 -9.17
N GLY A 220 -5.39 -18.61 -8.73
CA GLY A 220 -4.32 -18.14 -9.61
C GLY A 220 -4.01 -16.67 -9.43
N THR A 221 -4.72 -16.00 -8.52
CA THR A 221 -4.50 -14.59 -8.27
C THR A 221 -3.29 -14.44 -7.37
N VAL A 222 -2.38 -13.56 -7.77
CA VAL A 222 -1.30 -13.00 -6.96
C VAL A 222 -1.56 -11.51 -6.79
N ALA A 223 -1.34 -11.00 -5.59
CA ALA A 223 -1.56 -9.60 -5.28
C ALA A 223 -0.48 -9.07 -4.35
N ALA A 224 -0.14 -7.79 -4.52
CA ALA A 224 0.79 -7.06 -3.70
C ALA A 224 0.22 -5.68 -3.38
N LEU A 225 0.43 -5.20 -2.15
CA LEU A 225 0.04 -3.86 -1.72
C LEU A 225 1.22 -3.24 -0.99
N ALA A 226 1.59 -2.02 -1.38
CA ALA A 226 2.56 -1.17 -0.70
C ALA A 226 1.85 0.03 -0.07
N TYR A 227 2.23 0.43 1.14
CA TYR A 227 1.71 1.62 1.81
C TYR A 227 2.82 2.38 2.55
N ALA A 228 2.81 3.71 2.42
CA ALA A 228 3.87 4.57 2.93
C ALA A 228 3.52 5.15 4.30
N ARG A 229 4.10 4.55 5.34
CA ARG A 229 3.98 4.97 6.74
C ARG A 229 4.59 6.34 7.01
N THR A 230 4.27 6.92 8.16
CA THR A 230 4.88 8.18 8.62
C THR A 230 5.21 8.12 10.12
N ASP A 231 6.43 8.47 10.45
CA ASP A 231 6.94 8.69 11.80
C ASP A 231 6.82 10.15 12.24
N ASP A 232 6.87 11.09 11.28
CA ASP A 232 6.68 12.53 11.49
C ASP A 232 5.43 13.06 10.78
N GLY A 233 4.25 12.75 11.35
CA GLY A 233 2.95 13.10 10.76
C GLY A 233 2.14 14.14 11.55
N ILE A 234 0.97 14.48 10.99
CA ILE A 234 0.01 15.45 11.54
C ILE A 234 -1.13 14.67 12.19
N ALA A 235 -1.27 14.80 13.51
CA ALA A 235 -2.32 14.11 14.25
C ALA A 235 -3.71 14.65 13.86
N VAL A 236 -4.69 13.74 13.77
CA VAL A 236 -6.13 14.05 13.67
C VAL A 236 -6.79 13.47 14.94
N PRO A 237 -6.83 14.24 16.04
CA PRO A 237 -7.20 13.71 17.35
C PRO A 237 -8.60 13.07 17.36
N GLU A 238 -9.56 13.67 16.67
CA GLU A 238 -10.95 13.20 16.62
C GLU A 238 -11.09 11.82 15.98
N LEU A 239 -10.18 11.45 15.08
CA LEU A 239 -10.17 10.16 14.39
C LEU A 239 -9.10 9.21 14.95
N GLU A 240 -8.25 9.69 15.85
CA GLU A 240 -7.10 8.98 16.40
C GLU A 240 -6.18 8.37 15.32
N ILE A 241 -5.97 9.13 14.25
CA ILE A 241 -5.06 8.79 13.14
C ILE A 241 -4.00 9.86 12.97
N THR A 242 -2.99 9.53 12.16
CA THR A 242 -1.90 10.43 11.78
C THR A 242 -1.82 10.52 10.26
N LEU A 243 -1.75 11.75 9.72
CA LEU A 243 -1.59 12.01 8.29
C LEU A 243 -0.12 12.26 7.95
N GLY A 244 0.31 11.83 6.77
CA GLY A 244 1.62 12.21 6.22
C GLY A 244 1.69 13.68 5.82
N ARG A 245 2.91 14.22 5.81
CA ARG A 245 3.23 15.57 5.32
C ARG A 245 3.42 15.58 3.79
N ASP A 246 2.41 15.10 3.06
CA ASP A 246 2.54 14.76 1.65
C ASP A 246 2.29 15.93 0.68
N ALA A 247 1.47 16.91 1.05
CA ALA A 247 1.14 18.00 0.15
C ALA A 247 2.32 18.94 -0.04
N VAL A 248 2.45 19.49 -1.25
CA VAL A 248 3.46 20.49 -1.58
C VAL A 248 2.92 21.88 -1.23
N PRO A 249 3.50 22.58 -0.25
CA PRO A 249 3.05 23.93 0.10
C PRO A 249 3.30 24.92 -1.03
N VAL A 250 2.36 25.83 -1.25
CA VAL A 250 2.49 26.86 -2.29
C VAL A 250 3.57 27.86 -1.87
N ARG A 251 4.65 27.99 -2.64
CA ARG A 251 5.73 28.96 -2.41
C ARG A 251 5.67 30.10 -3.42
N ARG A 252 6.09 31.30 -2.98
CA ARG A 252 6.13 32.49 -3.83
C ARG A 252 7.23 32.35 -4.88
N GLY A 253 6.92 32.65 -6.14
CA GLY A 253 7.88 32.53 -7.24
C GLY A 253 8.13 31.11 -7.75
N ILE A 254 7.52 30.08 -7.12
CA ILE A 254 7.59 28.69 -7.57
C ILE A 254 6.24 28.30 -8.18
N THR A 255 6.27 27.60 -9.33
CA THR A 255 5.06 27.08 -9.95
C THR A 255 4.34 26.14 -8.99
N ARG A 256 3.09 26.47 -8.67
CA ARG A 256 2.23 25.64 -7.81
C ARG A 256 1.92 24.32 -8.51
N LEU A 257 1.98 23.23 -7.74
CA LEU A 257 1.42 21.95 -8.15
C LEU A 257 -0.11 22.04 -8.23
N ALA A 258 -0.69 21.64 -9.37
CA ALA A 258 -2.13 21.76 -9.60
C ALA A 258 -2.92 20.86 -8.62
N PRO A 259 -4.07 21.32 -8.09
CA PRO A 259 -4.99 20.46 -7.34
C PRO A 259 -5.33 19.18 -8.10
N GLY A 260 -5.44 18.06 -7.37
CA GLY A 260 -5.70 16.75 -7.95
C GLY A 260 -4.47 16.04 -8.54
N THR A 261 -3.30 16.69 -8.59
CA THR A 261 -2.08 16.03 -9.06
C THR A 261 -1.68 14.91 -8.08
N PRO A 262 -1.48 13.66 -8.55
CA PRO A 262 -0.96 12.58 -7.71
C PRO A 262 0.41 12.93 -7.15
N LEU A 263 0.56 12.75 -5.83
CA LEU A 263 1.80 12.97 -5.12
C LEU A 263 2.65 11.68 -5.15
N PRO A 264 3.98 11.78 -5.13
CA PRO A 264 4.82 10.59 -5.14
C PRO A 264 4.57 9.70 -3.91
N ALA A 265 4.56 8.39 -4.14
CA ALA A 265 4.60 7.40 -3.07
C ALA A 265 5.47 6.21 -3.50
N ALA A 266 5.98 5.49 -2.52
CA ALA A 266 6.74 4.29 -2.73
C ALA A 266 5.85 3.16 -3.25
N ALA A 267 6.37 2.41 -4.22
CA ALA A 267 5.76 1.20 -4.76
C ALA A 267 6.84 0.12 -5.00
N PRO A 268 7.54 -0.35 -3.96
CA PRO A 268 8.59 -1.36 -4.06
C PRO A 268 8.00 -2.77 -4.19
N ILE A 269 6.95 -2.92 -5.01
CA ILE A 269 6.21 -4.16 -5.24
C ILE A 269 6.29 -4.54 -6.71
N ALA A 270 6.33 -5.85 -6.97
CA ALA A 270 6.30 -6.40 -8.31
C ALA A 270 5.54 -7.74 -8.32
N ILE A 271 4.98 -8.10 -9.47
CA ILE A 271 4.50 -9.46 -9.72
C ILE A 271 5.33 -10.07 -10.85
N LEU A 272 5.86 -11.27 -10.64
CA LEU A 272 6.56 -12.06 -11.65
C LEU A 272 5.64 -13.14 -12.18
N GLN A 273 5.66 -13.38 -13.49
CA GLN A 273 4.90 -14.44 -14.14
C GLN A 273 5.76 -15.17 -15.17
N ARG A 274 5.76 -16.51 -15.13
CA ARG A 274 6.39 -17.37 -16.14
C ARG A 274 5.65 -18.70 -16.24
N SER A 275 4.97 -18.93 -17.37
CA SER A 275 4.16 -20.13 -17.59
C SER A 275 3.17 -20.35 -16.43
N THR A 276 3.42 -21.34 -15.57
CA THR A 276 2.57 -21.70 -14.43
C THR A 276 3.04 -21.13 -13.09
N LEU A 277 4.23 -20.50 -13.08
CA LEU A 277 4.80 -19.86 -11.91
C LEU A 277 4.35 -18.40 -11.84
N ALA A 278 3.88 -17.98 -10.67
CA ALA A 278 3.61 -16.59 -10.37
C ALA A 278 4.17 -16.24 -8.98
N ALA A 279 4.70 -15.02 -8.83
CA ALA A 279 5.18 -14.54 -7.54
C ALA A 279 4.79 -13.09 -7.31
N ALA A 280 4.32 -12.75 -6.12
CA ALA A 280 4.22 -11.38 -5.63
C ALA A 280 5.42 -11.09 -4.73
N VAL A 281 6.16 -10.02 -5.01
CA VAL A 281 7.41 -9.67 -4.31
C VAL A 281 7.32 -8.23 -3.83
N ALA A 282 7.84 -7.97 -2.63
CA ALA A 282 7.95 -6.61 -2.09
C ALA A 282 9.28 -6.43 -1.36
N LEU A 283 9.88 -5.23 -1.47
CA LEU A 283 11.02 -4.81 -0.65
C LEU A 283 10.57 -3.85 0.44
N THR A 284 10.99 -4.08 1.67
CA THR A 284 10.77 -3.14 2.78
C THR A 284 11.95 -2.18 2.88
N GLY A 285 11.71 -0.96 3.38
CA GLY A 285 12.76 0.07 3.48
C GLY A 285 13.16 0.68 2.12
N LYS A 286 12.41 0.41 1.05
CA LYS A 286 12.66 0.92 -0.30
C LYS A 286 11.49 1.72 -0.84
N HIS A 287 11.79 2.59 -1.80
CA HIS A 287 10.78 3.35 -2.53
C HIS A 287 10.37 2.66 -3.84
N SER A 288 11.31 1.98 -4.51
CA SER A 288 11.12 1.31 -5.79
C SER A 288 11.78 -0.08 -5.79
N ILE A 289 11.51 -0.87 -6.84
CA ILE A 289 12.11 -2.18 -7.06
C ILE A 289 12.63 -2.26 -8.49
N ASP A 290 13.89 -2.66 -8.66
CA ASP A 290 14.45 -3.02 -9.97
C ASP A 290 14.05 -4.46 -10.30
N VAL A 291 13.15 -4.61 -11.27
CA VAL A 291 12.62 -5.93 -11.65
C VAL A 291 13.63 -6.82 -12.36
N ASN A 292 14.68 -6.26 -12.95
CA ASN A 292 15.71 -7.07 -13.61
C ASN A 292 16.50 -7.89 -12.58
N ALA A 293 16.64 -7.38 -11.36
CA ALA A 293 17.27 -8.11 -10.26
C ALA A 293 16.45 -9.32 -9.79
N LEU A 294 15.17 -9.43 -10.16
CA LEU A 294 14.27 -10.47 -9.67
C LEU A 294 14.30 -11.77 -10.48
N GLY A 295 15.01 -11.81 -11.61
CA GLY A 295 15.07 -13.01 -12.47
C GLY A 295 15.53 -14.28 -11.74
N ALA A 296 16.43 -14.14 -10.76
CA ALA A 296 16.90 -15.25 -9.94
C ALA A 296 15.78 -16.00 -9.19
N LEU A 297 14.69 -15.30 -8.81
CA LEU A 297 13.57 -15.89 -8.07
C LEU A 297 12.79 -16.95 -8.86
N LEU A 298 12.96 -16.98 -10.18
CA LEU A 298 12.25 -17.90 -11.07
C LEU A 298 12.87 -19.29 -11.12
N HIS A 299 14.05 -19.50 -10.54
CA HIS A 299 14.79 -20.78 -10.65
C HIS A 299 14.39 -21.84 -9.62
N GLY A 300 13.45 -21.52 -8.71
CA GLY A 300 12.60 -22.49 -8.01
C GLY A 300 13.24 -23.39 -6.93
N THR A 301 14.56 -23.55 -6.84
CA THR A 301 15.17 -24.56 -5.95
C THR A 301 15.74 -24.03 -4.63
N ALA A 302 15.80 -22.71 -4.42
CA ALA A 302 16.19 -22.12 -3.13
C ALA A 302 15.61 -20.69 -2.98
N LEU A 303 14.28 -20.59 -2.82
CA LEU A 303 13.59 -19.29 -2.77
C LEU A 303 14.17 -18.36 -1.70
N GLU A 304 14.44 -18.86 -0.51
CA GLU A 304 15.03 -18.10 0.59
C GLU A 304 16.44 -17.57 0.25
N ALA A 305 17.29 -18.39 -0.39
CA ALA A 305 18.62 -17.97 -0.81
C ALA A 305 18.54 -16.92 -1.92
N ALA A 306 17.69 -17.14 -2.92
CA ALA A 306 17.49 -16.19 -4.01
C ALA A 306 16.92 -14.85 -3.50
N LEU A 307 15.98 -14.87 -2.54
CA LEU A 307 15.45 -13.67 -1.89
C LEU A 307 16.54 -12.97 -1.06
N HIS A 308 17.40 -13.73 -0.38
CA HIS A 308 18.53 -13.16 0.36
C HIS A 308 19.51 -12.44 -0.56
N ASP A 309 19.83 -13.03 -1.72
CA ASP A 309 20.71 -12.44 -2.73
C ASP A 309 20.09 -11.17 -3.33
N VAL A 310 18.81 -11.21 -3.69
CA VAL A 310 18.07 -10.05 -4.20
C VAL A 310 18.05 -8.93 -3.15
N ARG A 311 17.71 -9.24 -1.90
CA ARG A 311 17.69 -8.25 -0.81
C ARG A 311 19.06 -7.59 -0.64
N THR A 312 20.12 -8.39 -0.62
CA THR A 312 21.50 -7.91 -0.46
C THR A 312 21.94 -7.04 -1.64
N ARG A 313 21.68 -7.49 -2.87
CA ARG A 313 21.99 -6.76 -4.11
C ARG A 313 21.27 -5.41 -4.19
N LEU A 314 20.01 -5.37 -3.75
CA LEU A 314 19.18 -4.15 -3.79
C LEU A 314 19.31 -3.31 -2.51
N HIS A 315 20.16 -3.73 -1.56
CA HIS A 315 20.35 -3.09 -0.26
C HIS A 315 19.03 -2.84 0.49
N ALA A 316 18.07 -3.75 0.40
CA ALA A 316 16.77 -3.64 1.06
C ALA A 316 16.85 -4.09 2.53
N GLU A 317 16.06 -3.46 3.40
CA GLU A 317 16.02 -3.83 4.82
C GLU A 317 15.41 -5.23 4.98
N GLY A 318 14.39 -5.53 4.18
CA GLY A 318 13.73 -6.82 4.16
C GLY A 318 13.12 -7.10 2.78
N ILE A 319 12.71 -8.35 2.59
CA ILE A 319 12.03 -8.79 1.38
C ILE A 319 10.90 -9.76 1.74
N LEU A 320 9.76 -9.57 1.09
CA LEU A 320 8.58 -10.40 1.17
C LEU A 320 8.36 -11.06 -0.18
N ALA A 321 7.99 -12.34 -0.18
CA ALA A 321 7.53 -12.98 -1.38
C ALA A 321 6.43 -14.00 -1.08
N VAL A 322 5.47 -14.08 -1.99
CA VAL A 322 4.62 -15.25 -2.14
C VAL A 322 4.88 -15.83 -3.52
N LEU A 323 5.24 -17.11 -3.57
CA LEU A 323 5.47 -17.86 -4.79
C LEU A 323 4.38 -18.92 -4.92
N ARG A 324 3.82 -19.04 -6.11
CA ARG A 324 2.86 -20.07 -6.51
C ARG A 324 3.41 -20.83 -7.71
N ASP A 325 3.33 -22.16 -7.66
CA ASP A 325 3.51 -23.04 -8.81
C ASP A 325 2.23 -23.90 -9.04
N ASP A 326 2.33 -24.90 -9.92
CA ASP A 326 1.20 -25.80 -10.24
C ASP A 326 0.68 -26.62 -9.07
N ARG A 327 1.45 -26.76 -7.98
CA ARG A 327 1.21 -27.72 -6.91
C ARG A 327 1.07 -27.07 -5.54
N ASP A 328 1.75 -25.94 -5.32
CA ASP A 328 1.95 -25.37 -3.99
C ASP A 328 2.02 -23.83 -4.02
N ALA A 329 1.85 -23.25 -2.84
CA ALA A 329 2.10 -21.84 -2.60
C ALA A 329 2.91 -21.67 -1.32
N ARG A 330 3.90 -20.77 -1.36
CA ARG A 330 4.82 -20.52 -0.26
C ARG A 330 4.93 -19.04 0.00
N ALA A 331 4.96 -18.65 1.27
CA ALA A 331 5.25 -17.29 1.69
C ALA A 331 6.59 -17.26 2.42
N VAL A 332 7.44 -16.30 2.08
CA VAL A 332 8.72 -16.04 2.73
C VAL A 332 8.79 -14.58 3.12
N HIS A 333 9.27 -14.31 4.33
CA HIS A 333 9.61 -12.98 4.82
C HIS A 333 11.02 -13.03 5.40
N LEU A 334 11.97 -12.38 4.74
CA LEU A 334 13.32 -12.19 5.26
C LEU A 334 13.40 -10.79 5.88
N ALA A 335 13.12 -10.73 7.18
CA ALA A 335 13.18 -9.51 7.97
C ALA A 335 14.62 -8.94 8.06
N PRO A 336 14.79 -7.68 8.49
CA PRO A 336 16.09 -7.08 8.75
C PRO A 336 16.94 -7.97 9.68
N GLY A 337 18.22 -8.11 9.35
CA GLY A 337 19.16 -8.91 10.15
C GLY A 337 19.11 -10.43 9.94
N PHE A 338 18.24 -10.96 9.07
CA PHE A 338 18.30 -12.38 8.70
C PHE A 338 19.63 -12.73 8.00
N MET A 339 20.42 -13.61 8.60
CA MET A 339 21.62 -14.21 8.00
C MET A 339 21.25 -15.60 7.47
N ALA A 340 21.52 -15.88 6.19
CA ALA A 340 21.35 -17.22 5.66
C ALA A 340 22.27 -18.18 6.44
N GLY A 341 21.72 -19.31 6.90
CA GLY A 341 22.52 -20.32 7.59
C GLY A 341 23.64 -20.86 6.68
N PRO A 342 24.76 -21.33 7.23
CA PRO A 342 25.99 -21.69 6.49
C PRO A 342 25.88 -22.91 5.54
N GLY A 343 24.70 -23.25 5.03
CA GLY A 343 24.44 -24.42 4.17
C GLY A 343 23.80 -24.13 2.80
N THR A 344 23.63 -22.87 2.41
CA THR A 344 23.11 -22.50 1.08
C THR A 344 24.25 -21.98 0.22
N GLN A 345 24.91 -22.88 -0.53
CA GLN A 345 25.79 -22.45 -1.61
C GLN A 345 24.93 -21.90 -2.77
N PRO A 346 25.31 -20.77 -3.38
CA PRO A 346 24.66 -20.32 -4.60
C PRO A 346 24.83 -21.38 -5.69
N ALA A 347 23.76 -21.63 -6.45
CA ALA A 347 23.84 -22.47 -7.64
C ALA A 347 24.85 -21.81 -8.60
N GLY A 348 25.98 -22.48 -8.83
CA GLY A 348 26.98 -22.01 -9.78
C GLY A 348 26.42 -21.97 -11.20
N ASP A 349 26.84 -20.94 -11.94
CA ASP A 349 26.53 -20.68 -13.35
C ASP A 349 26.83 -21.88 -14.28
#